data_AF-A0A170X9C5-F1
#
_entry.id   AF-A0A170X9C5-F1
#
_cell.length_a   1.000
_cell.length_b   1.000
_cell.length_c   1.000
_cell.angle_alpha   90.00
_cell.angle_beta   90.00
_cell.angle_gamma   90.00
#
_symmetry.space_group_name_H-M   'P 1'
#
loop_
_entity.id
_entity.type
_entity.pdbx_description
1 polymer ?
#
loop_
_entity_poly.entity_id
_entity_poly.type
_entity_poly.pdbx_seq_one_letter_code
_entity_poly.pdbx_strand_id
1 'polypeptide(L)'
;YCHQTSTFAKCCRKESGVYLKDCQDSWFGCCPDGKTSAEGPDNEGCPSLCGCNKIGSYSDWCDKGSGECECRPGVGGPKCDRCEPGYWGLPKISSGYKGCLPCGCSLFGSVREDCEQMTGKCVCKPGVSGDKCDVCRSPKQVLTPAGCVQGDVTTPVP
;
A
#
# COMPACT_ATOMS: atom_id res chain seq x y z
N TYR A 1 -15.90 36.75 8.05
CA TYR A 1 -16.80 37.17 6.95
C TYR A 1 -17.99 36.23 6.97
N CYS A 2 -19.18 36.67 6.61
CA CYS A 2 -20.38 35.83 6.62
C CYS A 2 -21.04 35.91 5.25
N HIS A 3 -21.34 34.76 4.65
CA HIS A 3 -22.25 34.71 3.51
C HIS A 3 -23.66 34.45 4.01
N GLN A 4 -24.60 35.23 3.49
CA GLN A 4 -26.02 35.06 3.72
C GLN A 4 -26.70 34.66 2.41
N THR A 5 -27.45 33.57 2.47
CA THR A 5 -28.43 33.19 1.46
C THR A 5 -29.78 33.02 2.15
N SER A 6 -30.87 32.91 1.38
CA SER A 6 -32.24 32.82 1.90
C SER A 6 -32.51 31.58 2.76
N THR A 7 -31.63 30.57 2.73
CA THR A 7 -31.81 29.29 3.43
C THR A 7 -30.74 29.03 4.49
N PHE A 8 -29.65 29.80 4.52
CA PHE A 8 -28.56 29.59 5.47
C PHE A 8 -27.62 30.80 5.60
N ALA A 9 -27.14 31.02 6.83
CA ALA A 9 -26.04 31.93 7.13
C ALA A 9 -24.93 31.17 7.90
N LYS A 10 -23.75 30.99 7.27
CA LYS A 10 -22.52 30.60 7.98
C LYS A 10 -21.69 31.84 8.23
N CYS A 11 -21.32 32.04 9.48
CA CYS A 11 -20.33 33.03 9.84
C CYS A 11 -18.99 32.33 10.13
N CYS A 12 -17.97 32.61 9.31
CA CYS A 12 -16.61 32.16 9.58
C CYS A 12 -15.92 33.17 10.50
N ARG A 13 -15.43 32.68 11.65
CA ARG A 13 -14.60 33.44 12.60
C ARG A 13 -13.21 33.61 11.99
N LYS A 14 -12.73 34.85 11.87
CA LYS A 14 -11.37 35.13 11.40
C LYS A 14 -10.48 35.29 12.63
N GLU A 15 -9.83 34.20 13.07
CA GLU A 15 -8.70 34.31 14.00
C GLU A 15 -7.54 33.43 13.53
N SER A 16 -6.52 34.13 13.01
CA SER A 16 -5.10 33.89 13.26
C SER A 16 -4.55 32.47 13.04
N GLY A 17 -4.22 32.14 11.79
CA GLY A 17 -3.00 31.38 11.49
C GLY A 17 -2.89 29.94 12.05
N VAL A 18 -4.00 29.26 12.33
CA VAL A 18 -3.99 27.83 12.67
C VAL A 18 -4.33 27.03 11.41
N TYR A 19 -3.50 26.01 11.12
CA TYR A 19 -3.68 25.00 10.08
C TYR A 19 -5.16 24.65 9.85
N LEU A 20 -5.62 24.68 8.59
CA LEU A 20 -6.90 24.12 8.16
C LEU A 20 -6.89 22.62 8.50
N LYS A 21 -7.39 22.23 9.68
CA LYS A 21 -7.29 20.84 10.15
C LYS A 21 -8.50 19.99 9.80
N ASP A 22 -9.62 20.62 9.53
CA ASP A 22 -10.93 19.97 9.56
C ASP A 22 -11.85 20.53 8.48
N CYS A 23 -12.55 19.64 7.77
CA CYS A 23 -13.39 19.96 6.62
C CYS A 23 -14.60 20.84 6.98
N GLN A 24 -14.95 20.92 8.27
CA GLN A 24 -16.04 21.72 8.81
C GLN A 24 -15.84 23.23 8.59
N ASP A 25 -14.57 23.67 8.51
CA ASP A 25 -14.17 25.07 8.28
C ASP A 25 -14.04 25.41 6.79
N SER A 26 -14.11 24.41 5.91
CA SER A 26 -14.06 24.60 4.46
C SER A 26 -15.34 25.27 3.96
N TRP A 27 -15.24 25.99 2.84
CA TRP A 27 -16.34 26.77 2.26
C TRP A 27 -17.60 25.94 2.04
N PHE A 28 -17.45 24.73 1.49
CA PHE A 28 -18.55 23.80 1.23
C PHE A 28 -18.77 22.76 2.34
N GLY A 29 -17.96 22.79 3.40
CA GLY A 29 -18.04 21.83 4.51
C GLY A 29 -17.44 20.45 4.19
N CYS A 30 -17.83 19.45 4.96
CA CYS A 30 -17.36 18.07 4.82
C CYS A 30 -18.20 17.28 3.82
N CYS A 31 -17.51 16.38 3.12
CA CYS A 31 -18.10 15.31 2.35
C CYS A 31 -18.87 14.31 3.24
N PRO A 32 -19.71 13.44 2.65
CA PRO A 32 -20.48 12.44 3.40
C PRO A 32 -19.61 11.43 4.17
N ASP A 33 -18.33 11.31 3.83
CA ASP A 33 -17.33 10.51 4.54
C ASP A 33 -16.87 11.14 5.87
N GLY A 34 -17.22 12.41 6.12
CA GLY A 34 -16.88 13.18 7.32
C GLY A 34 -15.40 13.54 7.45
N LYS A 35 -14.60 13.34 6.40
CA LYS A 35 -13.14 13.56 6.40
C LYS A 35 -12.70 14.50 5.29
N THR A 36 -13.25 14.33 4.10
CA THR A 36 -12.84 15.09 2.92
C THR A 36 -13.57 16.43 2.88
N SER A 37 -12.87 17.51 2.49
CA SER A 37 -13.52 18.79 2.22
C SER A 37 -14.21 18.75 0.86
N ALA A 38 -15.48 19.17 0.79
CA ALA A 38 -16.16 19.31 -0.49
C ALA A 38 -15.54 20.45 -1.31
N GLU A 39 -15.34 20.22 -2.61
CA GLU A 39 -14.78 21.20 -3.55
C GLU A 39 -15.84 22.17 -4.07
N GLY A 40 -17.12 21.77 -4.01
CA GLY A 40 -18.26 22.55 -4.49
C GLY A 40 -19.59 22.21 -3.79
N PRO A 41 -20.69 22.87 -4.18
CA PRO A 41 -22.03 22.55 -3.69
C PRO A 41 -22.44 21.11 -4.06
N ASP A 42 -23.45 20.56 -3.40
CA ASP A 42 -23.98 19.19 -3.66
C ASP A 42 -22.93 18.05 -3.56
N ASN A 43 -21.93 18.19 -2.67
CA ASN A 43 -20.82 17.24 -2.50
C ASN A 43 -19.97 17.07 -3.77
N GLU A 44 -19.79 18.14 -4.54
CA GLU A 44 -18.83 18.16 -5.63
C GLU A 44 -17.40 17.96 -5.09
N GLY A 45 -16.59 17.18 -5.82
CA GLY A 45 -15.27 16.72 -5.37
C GLY A 45 -15.29 15.65 -4.27
N CYS A 46 -16.45 15.25 -3.75
CA CYS A 46 -16.51 14.26 -2.67
C CYS A 46 -16.33 12.82 -3.17
N PRO A 47 -15.65 11.97 -2.38
CA PRO A 47 -15.47 10.57 -2.71
C PRO A 47 -16.81 9.82 -2.68
N SER A 48 -16.86 8.68 -3.39
CA SER A 48 -18.05 7.85 -3.51
C SER A 48 -17.83 6.44 -2.98
N LEU A 49 -18.90 5.77 -2.57
CA LEU A 49 -18.83 4.36 -2.18
C LEU A 49 -18.65 3.49 -3.43
N CYS A 50 -17.58 2.70 -3.48
CA CYS A 50 -17.28 1.85 -4.64
C CYS A 50 -16.87 0.41 -4.28
N GLY A 51 -16.97 0.06 -3.00
CA GLY A 51 -16.73 -1.30 -2.52
C GLY A 51 -15.25 -1.66 -2.52
N CYS A 52 -14.42 -0.80 -1.94
CA CYS A 52 -13.03 -1.10 -1.66
C CYS A 52 -12.91 -2.29 -0.70
N ASN A 53 -11.79 -3.01 -0.77
CA ASN A 53 -11.54 -4.16 0.08
C ASN A 53 -11.23 -3.72 1.51
N LYS A 54 -12.07 -4.12 2.48
CA LYS A 54 -11.96 -3.69 3.89
C LYS A 54 -10.63 -3.95 4.58
N ILE A 55 -9.91 -5.00 4.18
CA ILE A 55 -8.58 -5.30 4.73
C ILE A 55 -7.49 -4.60 3.92
N GLY A 56 -7.67 -4.47 2.60
CA GLY A 56 -6.67 -3.93 1.68
C GLY A 56 -6.68 -2.40 1.54
N SER A 57 -7.77 -1.72 1.84
CA SER A 57 -7.91 -0.25 1.75
C SER A 57 -7.93 0.42 3.12
N TYR A 58 -7.76 1.74 3.12
CA TYR A 58 -7.97 2.57 4.31
C TYR A 58 -9.45 2.89 4.58
N SER A 59 -10.28 2.87 3.54
CA SER A 59 -11.72 3.13 3.64
C SER A 59 -12.51 2.42 2.53
N ASP A 60 -13.84 2.41 2.64
CA ASP A 60 -14.76 1.90 1.62
C ASP A 60 -15.06 2.94 0.50
N TRP A 61 -14.45 4.12 0.60
CA TRP A 61 -14.61 5.26 -0.31
C TRP A 61 -13.46 5.31 -1.31
N CYS A 62 -13.76 5.72 -2.55
CA CYS A 62 -12.77 6.03 -3.58
C CYS A 62 -12.99 7.41 -4.16
N ASP A 63 -11.94 7.89 -4.83
CA ASP A 63 -11.98 9.12 -5.60
C ASP A 63 -13.08 9.06 -6.68
N LYS A 64 -13.87 10.13 -6.79
CA LYS A 64 -15.01 10.21 -7.71
C LYS A 64 -14.59 10.26 -9.18
N GLY A 65 -13.38 10.75 -9.45
CA GLY A 65 -12.85 10.88 -10.82
C GLY A 65 -12.24 9.58 -11.33
N SER A 66 -11.39 8.93 -10.54
CA SER A 66 -10.70 7.70 -10.93
C SER A 66 -11.45 6.42 -10.58
N GLY A 67 -12.32 6.46 -9.56
CA GLY A 67 -12.93 5.26 -8.97
C GLY A 67 -11.91 4.37 -8.23
N GLU A 68 -10.71 4.88 -7.96
CA GLU A 68 -9.62 4.13 -7.34
C GLU A 68 -9.64 4.27 -5.82
N CYS A 69 -9.56 3.14 -5.14
CA CYS A 69 -9.52 3.05 -3.69
C CYS A 69 -8.14 3.41 -3.13
N GLU A 70 -8.12 4.03 -1.95
CA GLU A 70 -6.86 4.28 -1.25
C GLU A 70 -6.35 2.99 -0.60
N CYS A 71 -5.37 2.35 -1.24
CA CYS A 71 -4.82 1.07 -0.82
C CYS A 71 -3.76 1.20 0.28
N ARG A 72 -3.70 0.19 1.15
CA ARG A 72 -2.62 0.03 2.13
C ARG A 72 -1.30 -0.29 1.43
N PRO A 73 -0.15 -0.09 2.09
CA PRO A 73 1.15 -0.34 1.48
C PRO A 73 1.28 -1.75 0.89
N GLY A 74 1.76 -1.86 -0.35
CA GLY A 74 1.94 -3.14 -1.05
C GLY A 74 0.65 -3.82 -1.52
N VAL A 75 -0.52 -3.19 -1.30
CA VAL A 75 -1.82 -3.64 -1.79
C VAL A 75 -2.14 -2.85 -3.06
N GLY A 76 -2.66 -3.53 -4.08
CA GLY A 76 -2.98 -2.92 -5.36
C GLY A 76 -4.30 -3.40 -5.94
N GLY A 77 -4.54 -2.95 -7.17
CA GLY A 77 -5.80 -3.11 -7.89
C GLY A 77 -6.79 -1.99 -7.55
N PRO A 78 -7.78 -1.73 -8.43
CA PRO A 78 -8.70 -0.60 -8.29
C PRO A 78 -9.54 -0.67 -7.00
N LYS A 79 -9.68 -1.87 -6.42
CA LYS A 79 -10.42 -2.14 -5.19
C LYS A 79 -9.54 -2.58 -4.02
N CYS A 80 -8.21 -2.47 -4.14
CA CYS A 80 -7.26 -2.94 -3.13
C CYS A 80 -7.43 -4.43 -2.76
N ASP A 81 -7.72 -5.27 -3.76
CA ASP A 81 -8.17 -6.66 -3.58
C ASP A 81 -7.04 -7.69 -3.71
N ARG A 82 -5.82 -7.25 -4.01
CA ARG A 82 -4.64 -8.11 -4.23
C ARG A 82 -3.37 -7.43 -3.74
N CYS A 83 -2.31 -8.19 -3.52
CA CYS A 83 -1.00 -7.58 -3.32
C CYS A 83 -0.39 -7.17 -4.66
N GLU A 84 0.38 -6.09 -4.64
CA GLU A 84 1.20 -5.67 -5.78
C GLU A 84 2.27 -6.72 -6.11
N PRO A 85 2.79 -6.76 -7.36
CA PRO A 85 3.94 -7.60 -7.69
C PRO A 85 5.10 -7.34 -6.72
N GLY A 86 5.70 -8.42 -6.20
CA GLY A 86 6.74 -8.31 -5.17
C GLY A 86 6.21 -8.18 -3.74
N TYR A 87 4.90 -8.28 -3.52
CA TYR A 87 4.27 -8.30 -2.19
C TYR A 87 3.34 -9.51 -2.00
N TRP A 88 3.05 -9.85 -0.74
CA TRP A 88 2.23 -10.99 -0.36
C TRP A 88 1.53 -10.79 0.99
N GLY A 89 0.56 -11.64 1.29
CA GLY A 89 -0.02 -11.78 2.62
C GLY A 89 -1.13 -10.79 2.93
N LEU A 90 -2.00 -10.46 1.97
CA LEU A 90 -3.19 -9.62 2.22
C LEU A 90 -4.00 -10.05 3.46
N PRO A 91 -4.26 -11.34 3.74
CA PRO A 91 -4.98 -11.77 4.94
C PRO A 91 -4.22 -11.48 6.25
N LYS A 92 -2.90 -11.30 6.20
CA LYS A 92 -2.09 -10.98 7.39
C LYS A 92 -2.37 -9.58 7.92
N ILE A 93 -2.97 -8.69 7.12
CA ILE A 93 -3.38 -7.36 7.58
C ILE A 93 -4.32 -7.48 8.80
N SER A 94 -5.23 -8.45 8.78
CA SER A 94 -6.13 -8.74 9.91
C SER A 94 -5.41 -9.20 11.18
N SER A 95 -4.16 -9.65 11.08
CA SER A 95 -3.32 -10.09 12.19
C SER A 95 -2.37 -9.00 12.72
N GLY A 96 -2.55 -7.74 12.31
CA GLY A 96 -1.80 -6.59 12.83
C GLY A 96 -0.77 -5.99 11.88
N TYR A 97 -0.63 -6.52 10.66
CA TYR A 97 0.21 -5.92 9.63
C TYR A 97 -0.49 -4.72 8.98
N LYS A 98 0.28 -3.74 8.49
CA LYS A 98 -0.25 -2.55 7.81
C LYS A 98 0.00 -2.65 6.30
N GLY A 99 -0.77 -3.50 5.62
CA GLY A 99 -0.61 -3.76 4.18
C GLY A 99 0.02 -5.12 3.87
N CYS A 100 0.30 -5.37 2.59
CA CYS A 100 1.01 -6.57 2.17
C CYS A 100 2.50 -6.48 2.55
N LEU A 101 3.11 -7.63 2.80
CA LEU A 101 4.52 -7.76 3.13
C LEU A 101 5.35 -7.87 1.86
N PRO A 102 6.55 -7.28 1.80
CA PRO A 102 7.45 -7.48 0.67
C PRO A 102 7.86 -8.96 0.58
N CYS A 103 8.02 -9.45 -0.65
CA CYS A 103 8.46 -10.81 -0.93
C CYS A 103 9.86 -11.05 -0.38
N GLY A 104 10.83 -10.16 -0.66
CA GLY A 104 12.21 -10.34 -0.21
C GLY A 104 12.91 -11.53 -0.85
N CYS A 105 12.56 -11.87 -2.10
CA CYS A 105 13.21 -12.94 -2.85
C CYS A 105 14.67 -12.57 -3.16
N SER A 106 15.60 -13.49 -2.93
CA SER A 106 17.01 -13.29 -3.25
C SER A 106 17.20 -13.04 -4.75
N LEU A 107 17.83 -11.92 -5.11
CA LEU A 107 18.20 -11.57 -6.49
C LEU A 107 19.08 -12.65 -7.15
N PHE A 108 19.91 -13.32 -6.36
CA PHE A 108 20.83 -14.33 -6.86
C PHE A 108 20.22 -15.71 -6.89
N GLY A 109 19.42 -16.05 -5.87
CA GLY A 109 18.89 -17.39 -5.69
C GLY A 109 17.47 -17.63 -6.21
N SER A 110 16.72 -16.57 -6.51
CA SER A 110 15.35 -16.67 -7.04
C SER A 110 15.34 -16.54 -8.55
N VAL A 111 14.36 -17.16 -9.20
CA VAL A 111 14.11 -17.05 -10.65
C VAL A 111 13.53 -15.67 -11.00
N ARG A 112 12.85 -15.05 -10.04
CA ARG A 112 12.08 -13.81 -10.18
C ARG A 112 11.95 -13.13 -8.81
N GLU A 113 11.61 -11.85 -8.81
CA GLU A 113 11.48 -11.04 -7.58
C GLU A 113 10.09 -11.14 -6.94
N ASP A 114 9.08 -11.57 -7.70
CA ASP A 114 7.76 -11.89 -7.17
C ASP A 114 7.72 -13.25 -6.47
N CYS A 115 6.77 -13.37 -5.57
CA CYS A 115 6.53 -14.56 -4.76
C CYS A 115 5.04 -14.92 -4.77
N GLU A 116 4.73 -16.11 -4.26
CA GLU A 116 3.34 -16.54 -4.11
C GLU A 116 2.58 -15.59 -3.16
N GLN A 117 1.48 -15.00 -3.63
CA GLN A 117 0.78 -13.92 -2.93
C GLN A 117 0.21 -14.30 -1.55
N MET A 118 0.00 -15.58 -1.25
CA MET A 118 -0.54 -16.01 0.05
C MET A 118 0.54 -16.43 1.05
N THR A 119 1.57 -17.12 0.58
CA THR A 119 2.60 -17.72 1.45
C THR A 119 3.89 -16.89 1.52
N GLY A 120 4.12 -16.04 0.51
CA GLY A 120 5.37 -15.31 0.35
C GLY A 120 6.53 -16.14 -0.17
N LYS A 121 6.28 -17.38 -0.63
CA LYS A 121 7.32 -18.29 -1.08
C LYS A 121 7.83 -17.91 -2.47
N CYS A 122 9.14 -17.77 -2.58
CA CYS A 122 9.83 -17.46 -3.82
C CYS A 122 10.08 -18.72 -4.66
N VAL A 123 10.24 -18.54 -5.96
CA VAL A 123 10.64 -19.62 -6.88
C VAL A 123 12.16 -19.67 -6.95
N CYS A 124 12.76 -20.72 -6.37
CA CYS A 124 14.22 -20.82 -6.28
C CYS A 124 14.85 -21.41 -7.54
N LYS A 125 16.05 -20.91 -7.87
CA LYS A 125 16.92 -21.52 -8.87
C LYS A 125 17.42 -22.89 -8.38
N PRO A 126 17.82 -23.80 -9.30
CA PRO A 126 18.39 -25.08 -8.92
C PRO A 126 19.57 -24.93 -7.95
N GLY A 127 19.61 -25.75 -6.90
CA GLY A 127 20.67 -25.73 -5.88
C GLY A 127 20.46 -24.71 -4.74
N VAL A 128 19.41 -23.89 -4.81
CA VAL A 128 19.03 -22.91 -3.78
C VAL A 128 17.73 -23.35 -3.10
N SER A 129 17.54 -22.97 -1.84
CA SER A 129 16.41 -23.33 -0.99
C SER A 129 16.06 -22.20 -0.02
N GLY A 130 15.05 -22.43 0.83
CA GLY A 130 14.47 -21.42 1.72
C GLY A 130 13.29 -20.70 1.08
N ASP A 131 12.43 -20.08 1.89
CA ASP A 131 11.26 -19.36 1.38
C ASP A 131 11.64 -18.12 0.57
N LYS A 132 12.86 -17.59 0.80
CA LYS A 132 13.43 -16.41 0.14
C LYS A 132 14.58 -16.74 -0.82
N CYS A 133 14.83 -18.03 -1.06
CA CYS A 133 15.90 -18.53 -1.92
C CYS A 133 17.27 -17.93 -1.58
N ASP A 134 17.55 -17.79 -0.30
CA ASP A 134 18.73 -17.18 0.28
C ASP A 134 19.72 -18.22 0.82
N VAL A 135 19.35 -19.51 0.81
CA VAL A 135 20.15 -20.60 1.40
C VAL A 135 20.52 -21.63 0.33
N CYS A 136 21.81 -21.91 0.17
CA CYS A 136 22.26 -23.01 -0.67
C CYS A 136 21.86 -24.36 -0.08
N ARG A 137 21.50 -25.32 -0.94
CA ARG A 137 21.08 -26.66 -0.49
C ARG A 137 22.19 -27.40 0.26
N SER A 138 23.45 -27.10 -0.07
CA SER A 138 24.62 -27.61 0.65
C SER A 138 25.13 -26.55 1.63
N PRO A 139 25.34 -26.89 2.92
CA PRO A 139 25.77 -25.92 3.94
C PRO A 139 27.21 -25.40 3.75
N LYS A 140 28.01 -26.02 2.88
CA LYS A 140 29.37 -25.58 2.53
C LYS A 140 29.40 -24.57 1.37
N GLN A 141 28.25 -24.25 0.80
CA GLN A 141 28.14 -23.35 -0.34
C GLN A 141 27.66 -21.97 0.08
N VAL A 142 28.19 -20.95 -0.58
CA VAL A 142 27.80 -19.55 -0.41
C VAL A 142 27.04 -19.11 -1.66
N LEU A 143 25.93 -18.38 -1.45
CA LEU A 143 25.15 -17.84 -2.53
C LEU A 143 25.84 -16.58 -3.10
N THR A 144 26.19 -16.64 -4.38
CA THR A 144 26.83 -15.55 -5.12
C THR A 144 26.00 -15.19 -6.36
N PRO A 145 26.32 -14.11 -7.09
CA PRO A 145 25.65 -13.81 -8.37
C PRO A 145 25.73 -14.95 -9.40
N ALA A 146 26.76 -15.80 -9.33
CA ALA A 146 26.93 -16.99 -10.17
C ALA A 146 26.15 -18.22 -9.65
N GLY A 147 25.45 -18.11 -8.52
CA GLY A 147 24.77 -19.20 -7.84
C GLY A 147 25.53 -19.71 -6.61
N CYS A 148 25.21 -20.94 -6.20
CA CYS A 148 25.84 -21.58 -5.04
C CYS A 148 27.22 -22.14 -5.39
N VAL A 149 28.27 -21.50 -4.87
CA VAL A 149 29.67 -21.92 -5.06
C VAL A 149 30.24 -22.44 -3.73
N GLN A 150 31.21 -23.34 -3.78
CA GLN A 150 31.86 -23.84 -2.55
C GLN A 150 32.62 -22.69 -1.87
N GLY A 151 32.44 -22.54 -0.56
CA GLY A 151 33.15 -21.57 0.26
C GLY A 151 34.61 -21.95 0.53
N ASP A 152 35.32 -22.47 -0.46
CA ASP A 152 36.73 -22.79 -0.34
C ASP A 152 37.57 -21.49 -0.42
N VAL A 153 38.49 -21.35 0.53
CA VAL A 153 39.23 -20.15 0.99
C VAL A 153 40.17 -19.50 -0.05
N THR A 154 39.93 -19.63 -1.36
CA THR A 154 40.95 -19.28 -2.38
C THR A 154 40.49 -18.49 -3.60
N THR A 155 39.37 -17.75 -3.57
CA THR A 155 39.14 -16.75 -4.61
C THR A 155 39.80 -15.42 -4.23
N PRO A 156 40.90 -14.99 -4.88
CA PRO A 156 41.38 -13.63 -4.76
C PRO A 156 40.32 -12.74 -5.42
N VAL A 157 39.87 -11.72 -4.68
CA VAL A 157 39.12 -10.61 -5.28
C VAL A 157 40.10 -9.90 -6.23
N PRO A 158 39.79 -9.75 -7.53
CA PRO A 158 40.63 -9.00 -8.47
C PRO A 158 40.65 -7.49 -8.16
#